data_AF-A0A258RKI0-F1
#
_entry.id   AF-A0A258RKI0-F1
#
_cell.length_a   1.000
_cell.length_b   1.000
_cell.length_c   1.000
_cell.angle_alpha   90.00
_cell.angle_beta   90.00
_cell.angle_gamma   90.00
#
_symmetry.space_group_name_H-M   'P 1'
#
loop_
_entity.id
_entity.type
_entity.pdbx_description
1 polymer ?
#
loop_
_entity_poly.entity_id
_entity_poly.type
_entity_poly.pdbx_seq_one_letter_code
_entity_poly.pdbx_strand_id
1 'polypeptide(L)'
;MSNVLILSPSPIAAIAASRGSGVANLLTRSPKEVWADNAVGSAASIDIDLGSVTSIDTVYLGYVSPAAAAATWTITGGTGGYTESVIKASGPLRAIDTATRAPARTHAFWTGGAVNVRYIRLSITQPAGSAPLRAGIAMVGRAWRPMFNMEFGAGRRIIDTGTVAALPDGGFGTIEGVRKREFNWSLGDLSRDETDALDDLLGDHGETIPLLVVEDPDATTGQRARIHYGLFVALKAFERSNPAQTKWQFTFEEWV
;
A
#
# COMPACT_ATOMS: atom_id res chain seq x y z
N MET A 1 12.85 -9.92 -12.33
CA MET A 1 13.27 -10.04 -10.92
C MET A 1 12.19 -9.40 -10.08
N SER A 2 11.64 -10.11 -9.09
CA SER A 2 10.41 -9.70 -8.40
C SER A 2 10.73 -8.83 -7.19
N ASN A 3 11.00 -7.53 -7.34
CA ASN A 3 11.55 -6.69 -6.26
C ASN A 3 10.57 -6.47 -5.10
N VAL A 4 10.99 -6.59 -3.83
CA VAL A 4 10.16 -6.14 -2.71
C VAL A 4 10.36 -4.67 -2.43
N LEU A 5 9.28 -3.98 -2.13
CA LEU A 5 9.24 -2.59 -1.72
C LEU A 5 8.49 -2.50 -0.40
N ILE A 6 9.10 -1.89 0.62
CA ILE A 6 8.47 -1.66 1.92
C ILE A 6 8.40 -0.15 2.14
N LEU A 7 7.19 0.38 2.31
CA LEU A 7 6.96 1.80 2.54
C LEU A 7 6.47 2.01 3.98
N SER A 8 7.32 2.65 4.77
CA SER A 8 6.90 3.41 5.95
C SER A 8 6.46 4.82 5.48
N PRO A 9 5.23 5.26 5.80
CA PRO A 9 4.76 6.56 5.36
C PRO A 9 5.56 7.69 6.02
N SER A 10 5.99 8.67 5.23
CA SER A 10 6.52 9.92 5.76
C SER A 10 5.43 10.67 6.53
N PRO A 11 5.77 11.38 7.62
CA PRO A 11 4.80 12.19 8.37
C PRO A 11 4.08 13.19 7.46
N ILE A 12 2.75 13.17 7.49
CA ILE A 12 1.89 14.15 6.80
C ILE A 12 1.47 15.20 7.82
N ALA A 13 1.89 16.44 7.61
CA ALA A 13 1.59 17.56 8.51
C ALA A 13 0.14 18.06 8.33
N ALA A 14 -0.36 18.06 7.10
CA ALA A 14 -1.75 18.41 6.80
C ALA A 14 -2.27 17.70 5.56
N ILE A 15 -3.57 17.42 5.53
CA ILE A 15 -4.28 16.87 4.37
C ILE A 15 -5.62 17.58 4.18
N ALA A 16 -5.94 17.91 2.93
CA ALA A 16 -7.20 18.53 2.55
C ALA A 16 -7.75 17.91 1.26
N ALA A 17 -9.07 17.89 1.09
CA ALA A 17 -9.70 17.49 -0.16
C ALA A 17 -10.52 18.64 -0.73
N SER A 18 -10.54 18.81 -2.05
CA SER A 18 -11.36 19.85 -2.69
C SER A 18 -12.86 19.66 -2.46
N ARG A 19 -13.28 18.44 -2.17
CA ARG A 19 -14.66 18.04 -1.90
C ARG A 19 -14.72 16.68 -1.19
N GLY A 20 -15.94 16.24 -0.89
CA GLY A 20 -16.18 15.03 -0.11
C GLY A 20 -16.07 15.26 1.39
N SER A 21 -16.13 14.18 2.16
CA SER A 21 -16.05 14.21 3.62
C SER A 21 -15.05 13.20 4.15
N GLY A 22 -14.54 13.42 5.36
CA GLY A 22 -13.66 12.46 6.04
C GLY A 22 -12.24 12.38 5.48
N VAL A 23 -11.68 13.46 4.91
CA VAL A 23 -10.30 13.43 4.36
C VAL A 23 -9.25 13.03 5.40
N ALA A 24 -9.44 13.42 6.66
CA ALA A 24 -8.54 13.02 7.76
C ALA A 24 -8.50 11.50 7.99
N ASN A 25 -9.54 10.76 7.59
CA ASN A 25 -9.59 9.30 7.72
C ASN A 25 -8.51 8.62 6.87
N LEU A 26 -8.02 9.27 5.80
CA LEU A 26 -6.94 8.74 4.98
C LEU A 26 -5.62 8.57 5.75
N LEU A 27 -5.48 9.24 6.90
CA LEU A 27 -4.29 9.16 7.76
C LEU A 27 -4.46 8.17 8.92
N THR A 28 -5.65 7.60 9.10
CA THR A 28 -5.87 6.62 10.17
C THR A 28 -5.36 5.26 9.74
N ARG A 29 -5.12 4.37 10.71
CA ARG A 29 -4.57 3.04 10.43
C ARG A 29 -5.62 2.10 9.82
N SER A 30 -6.90 2.39 10.02
CA SER A 30 -8.01 1.53 9.61
C SER A 30 -8.53 1.92 8.23
N PRO A 31 -8.38 1.08 7.20
CA PRO A 31 -8.91 1.36 5.87
C PRO A 31 -10.45 1.31 5.78
N LYS A 32 -11.13 1.03 6.89
CA LYS A 32 -12.59 1.10 7.00
C LYS A 32 -13.08 2.51 7.28
N GLU A 33 -12.21 3.37 7.80
CA GLU A 33 -12.44 4.81 7.88
C GLU A 33 -12.05 5.39 6.52
N VAL A 34 -12.96 6.13 5.89
CA VAL A 34 -12.78 6.51 4.49
C VAL A 34 -12.96 8.00 4.30
N TRP A 35 -12.22 8.54 3.34
CA TRP A 35 -12.66 9.72 2.60
C TRP A 35 -13.70 9.28 1.57
N ALA A 36 -14.80 10.01 1.48
CA ALA A 36 -15.87 9.76 0.52
C ALA A 36 -16.07 10.98 -0.37
N ASP A 37 -15.82 10.82 -1.67
CA ASP A 37 -16.18 11.82 -2.68
C ASP A 37 -17.72 11.94 -2.74
N ASN A 38 -18.21 13.12 -3.09
CA ASN A 38 -19.63 13.43 -3.22
C ASN A 38 -20.04 13.78 -4.66
N ALA A 39 -19.11 13.76 -5.63
CA ALA A 39 -19.40 14.04 -7.04
C ALA A 39 -18.61 13.13 -8.00
N VAL A 40 -18.99 13.15 -9.28
CA VAL A 40 -18.32 12.44 -10.39
C VAL A 40 -18.26 13.32 -11.64
N GLY A 41 -17.49 12.93 -12.65
CA GLY A 41 -17.37 13.64 -13.92
C GLY A 41 -16.39 14.83 -13.90
N SER A 42 -15.79 15.13 -12.75
CA SER A 42 -14.75 16.15 -12.58
C SER A 42 -13.70 15.67 -11.59
N ALA A 43 -12.50 16.25 -11.64
CA ALA A 43 -11.41 15.88 -10.75
C ALA A 43 -11.69 16.34 -9.30
N ALA A 44 -11.55 15.43 -8.34
CA ALA A 44 -11.34 15.77 -6.92
C ALA A 44 -9.83 15.85 -6.67
N SER A 45 -9.38 16.86 -5.91
CA SER A 45 -7.99 16.90 -5.44
C SER A 45 -7.90 16.51 -3.98
N ILE A 46 -6.87 15.72 -3.65
CA ILE A 46 -6.40 15.49 -2.28
C ILE A 46 -5.01 16.13 -2.19
N ASP A 47 -4.88 17.15 -1.35
CA ASP A 47 -3.70 17.96 -1.14
C ASP A 47 -3.03 17.52 0.17
N ILE A 48 -1.75 17.19 0.09
CA ILE A 48 -0.92 16.68 1.18
C ILE A 48 0.25 17.65 1.39
N ASP A 49 0.40 18.19 2.59
CA ASP A 49 1.60 18.92 3.04
C ASP A 49 2.41 18.03 3.97
N LEU A 50 3.67 17.76 3.61
CA LEU A 50 4.61 16.99 4.42
C LEU A 50 5.25 17.83 5.54
N GLY A 51 4.95 19.12 5.62
CA GLY A 51 5.47 20.08 6.60
C GLY A 51 6.90 20.54 6.32
N SER A 52 7.69 19.72 5.64
CA SER A 52 9.05 20.02 5.19
C SER A 52 9.32 19.38 3.82
N VAL A 53 10.42 19.77 3.17
CA VAL A 53 10.84 19.14 1.91
C VAL A 53 11.37 17.74 2.21
N THR A 54 10.71 16.73 1.65
CA THR A 54 10.99 15.32 1.87
C THR A 54 11.22 14.63 0.54
N SER A 55 12.20 13.72 0.49
CA SER A 55 12.40 12.84 -0.66
C SER A 55 11.34 11.75 -0.67
N ILE A 56 10.60 11.61 -1.76
CA ILE A 56 9.58 10.56 -1.94
C ILE A 56 9.84 9.80 -3.23
N ASP A 57 9.48 8.52 -3.28
CA ASP A 57 9.53 7.71 -4.50
C ASP A 57 8.28 6.84 -4.67
N THR A 58 7.37 6.87 -3.70
CA THR A 58 6.21 5.99 -3.65
C THR A 58 5.00 6.75 -3.12
N VAL A 59 3.86 6.59 -3.80
CA VAL A 59 2.56 7.11 -3.39
C VAL A 59 1.53 6.01 -3.51
N TYR A 60 0.74 5.84 -2.45
CA TYR A 60 -0.30 4.83 -2.36
C TYR A 60 -1.60 5.45 -1.87
N LEU A 61 -2.67 5.23 -2.63
CA LEU A 61 -4.05 5.49 -2.23
C LEU A 61 -4.77 4.15 -2.15
N GLY A 62 -4.93 3.66 -0.93
CA GLY A 62 -5.44 2.34 -0.64
C GLY A 62 -6.96 2.26 -0.55
N TYR A 63 -7.46 1.04 -0.77
CA TYR A 63 -8.84 0.66 -0.47
C TYR A 63 -9.87 1.48 -1.23
N VAL A 64 -9.56 1.79 -2.49
CA VAL A 64 -10.42 2.58 -3.38
C VAL A 64 -11.63 1.77 -3.81
N SER A 65 -12.83 2.29 -3.56
CA SER A 65 -14.08 1.65 -3.94
C SER A 65 -15.28 2.62 -3.95
N PRO A 66 -16.21 2.51 -4.92
CA PRO A 66 -16.04 1.86 -6.20
C PRO A 66 -15.11 2.69 -7.11
N ALA A 67 -14.20 2.04 -7.83
CA ALA A 67 -13.38 2.69 -8.85
C ALA A 67 -13.83 2.24 -10.24
N ALA A 68 -14.25 3.17 -11.09
CA ALA A 68 -14.59 2.85 -12.47
C ALA A 68 -13.35 2.37 -13.24
N ALA A 69 -13.52 1.52 -14.25
CA ALA A 69 -12.41 1.04 -15.08
C ALA A 69 -11.65 2.18 -15.78
N ALA A 70 -12.37 3.22 -16.19
CA ALA A 70 -11.82 4.42 -16.82
C ALA A 70 -11.48 5.54 -15.82
N ALA A 71 -11.51 5.26 -14.50
CA ALA A 71 -11.09 6.25 -13.51
C ALA A 71 -9.59 6.53 -13.65
N THR A 72 -9.22 7.80 -13.53
CA THR A 72 -7.84 8.25 -13.69
C THR A 72 -7.35 9.00 -12.48
N TRP A 73 -6.02 9.06 -12.34
CA TRP A 73 -5.37 9.93 -11.39
C TRP A 73 -4.03 10.45 -11.91
N THR A 74 -3.67 11.61 -11.37
CA THR A 74 -2.41 12.33 -11.61
C THR A 74 -1.81 12.68 -10.27
N ILE A 75 -0.47 12.65 -10.17
CA ILE A 75 0.25 13.15 -9.00
C ILE A 75 1.06 14.35 -9.46
N THR A 76 0.78 15.51 -8.86
CA THR A 76 1.61 16.70 -9.00
C THR A 76 2.19 17.08 -7.65
N GLY A 77 3.27 17.85 -7.67
CA GLY A 77 3.85 18.35 -6.42
C GLY A 77 5.00 19.29 -6.66
N GLY A 78 5.56 19.78 -5.55
CA GLY A 78 6.59 20.80 -5.57
C GLY A 78 7.04 21.19 -4.17
N THR A 79 8.01 22.10 -4.12
CA THR A 79 8.53 22.63 -2.85
C THR A 79 7.79 23.88 -2.40
N GLY A 80 7.27 24.68 -3.34
CA GLY A 80 6.49 25.90 -3.09
C GLY A 80 5.00 25.78 -3.36
N GLY A 81 4.55 24.70 -4.02
CA GLY A 81 3.15 24.52 -4.36
C GLY A 81 2.80 23.13 -4.92
N TYR A 82 1.49 22.88 -5.01
CA TYR A 82 0.92 21.56 -5.33
C TYR A 82 1.00 21.15 -6.81
N THR A 83 1.27 22.09 -7.73
CA THR A 83 1.16 21.88 -9.18
C THR A 83 2.42 22.31 -9.94
N GLU A 84 3.56 22.42 -9.27
CA GLU A 84 4.82 22.88 -9.89
C GLU A 84 5.38 21.86 -10.88
N SER A 85 5.31 20.57 -10.53
CA SER A 85 5.83 19.48 -11.33
C SER A 85 4.83 18.33 -11.42
N VAL A 86 4.87 17.60 -12.53
CA VAL A 86 4.13 16.35 -12.71
C VAL A 86 5.03 15.20 -12.27
N ILE A 87 4.68 14.57 -11.15
CA ILE A 87 5.39 13.41 -10.60
C ILE A 87 4.90 12.14 -11.31
N LYS A 88 3.58 12.04 -11.47
CA LYS A 88 2.92 11.01 -12.26
C LYS A 88 1.94 11.65 -13.23
N ALA A 89 2.15 11.41 -14.52
CA ALA A 89 1.19 11.78 -15.55
C ALA A 89 -0.16 11.08 -15.36
N SER A 90 -1.23 11.70 -15.88
CA SER A 90 -2.57 11.14 -15.80
C SER A 90 -2.61 9.74 -16.40
N GLY A 91 -3.21 8.80 -15.67
CA GLY A 91 -3.37 7.42 -16.12
C GLY A 91 -4.34 6.68 -15.21
N PRO A 92 -4.45 5.35 -15.38
CA PRO A 92 -5.41 4.54 -14.62
C PRO A 92 -5.26 4.72 -13.11
N LEU A 93 -6.38 4.94 -12.43
CA LEU A 93 -6.47 4.97 -10.96
C LEU A 93 -6.28 3.58 -10.38
N ARG A 94 -6.82 2.56 -11.05
CA ARG A 94 -6.82 1.18 -10.58
C ARG A 94 -5.45 0.56 -10.83
N ALA A 95 -4.85 -0.03 -9.80
CA ALA A 95 -3.75 -0.96 -9.95
C ALA A 95 -4.19 -2.10 -10.89
N ILE A 96 -3.25 -2.58 -11.71
CA ILE A 96 -3.57 -3.52 -12.77
C ILE A 96 -4.06 -4.84 -12.15
N ASP A 97 -5.29 -5.21 -12.45
CA ASP A 97 -5.91 -6.45 -11.97
C ASP A 97 -5.37 -7.67 -12.73
N THR A 98 -5.76 -8.88 -12.28
CA THR A 98 -5.58 -10.08 -13.09
C THR A 98 -6.66 -10.13 -14.18
N ALA A 99 -6.35 -10.70 -15.35
CA ALA A 99 -7.30 -10.80 -16.46
C ALA A 99 -8.61 -11.53 -16.10
N THR A 100 -8.58 -12.36 -15.06
CA THR A 100 -9.68 -13.24 -14.65
C THR A 100 -10.67 -12.62 -13.66
N ARG A 101 -10.35 -11.48 -13.02
CA ARG A 101 -11.21 -10.94 -11.95
C ARG A 101 -11.01 -9.43 -11.75
N ALA A 102 -12.12 -8.68 -11.84
CA ALA A 102 -12.19 -7.30 -11.38
C ALA A 102 -12.70 -7.26 -9.91
N PRO A 103 -11.87 -6.88 -8.93
CA PRO A 103 -12.30 -6.82 -7.53
C PRO A 103 -13.17 -5.58 -7.25
N ALA A 104 -14.06 -5.69 -6.28
CA ALA A 104 -14.91 -4.58 -5.80
C ALA A 104 -14.10 -3.43 -5.15
N ARG A 105 -12.85 -3.71 -4.76
CA ARG A 105 -11.92 -2.79 -4.14
C ARG A 105 -10.57 -2.91 -4.83
N THR A 106 -9.93 -1.78 -5.10
CA THR A 106 -8.61 -1.69 -5.72
C THR A 106 -7.77 -0.66 -4.98
N HIS A 107 -6.59 -0.35 -5.52
CA HIS A 107 -5.65 0.61 -4.96
C HIS A 107 -5.12 1.47 -6.10
N ALA A 108 -4.74 2.71 -5.81
CA ALA A 108 -3.88 3.49 -6.69
C ALA A 108 -2.46 3.42 -6.14
N PHE A 109 -1.51 3.07 -7.00
CA PHE A 109 -0.12 2.91 -6.62
C PHE A 109 0.76 3.52 -7.68
N TRP A 110 1.70 4.34 -7.25
CA TRP A 110 2.76 4.89 -8.08
C TRP A 110 4.09 4.68 -7.38
N THR A 111 5.09 4.34 -8.18
CA THR A 111 6.47 4.46 -7.76
C THR A 111 7.37 4.85 -8.93
N GLY A 112 8.51 5.47 -8.63
CA GLY A 112 9.44 5.97 -9.64
C GLY A 112 10.78 6.41 -9.05
N GLY A 113 11.45 7.35 -9.73
CA GLY A 113 12.64 7.99 -9.19
C GLY A 113 12.31 8.91 -8.00
N ALA A 114 13.27 9.06 -7.08
CA ALA A 114 13.10 9.92 -5.93
C ALA A 114 12.95 11.40 -6.34
N VAL A 115 11.95 12.07 -5.78
CA VAL A 115 11.66 13.50 -5.98
C VAL A 115 11.56 14.20 -4.63
N ASN A 116 12.15 15.39 -4.52
CA ASN A 116 12.08 16.21 -3.32
C ASN A 116 10.86 17.13 -3.40
N VAL A 117 9.90 16.94 -2.51
CA VAL A 117 8.65 17.70 -2.49
C VAL A 117 8.23 17.99 -1.07
N ARG A 118 7.46 19.07 -0.90
CA ARG A 118 6.73 19.34 0.35
C ARG A 118 5.23 19.18 0.13
N TYR A 119 4.75 19.69 -0.99
CA TYR A 119 3.34 19.72 -1.36
C TYR A 119 3.08 18.68 -2.44
N ILE A 120 2.07 17.84 -2.23
CA ILE A 120 1.64 16.81 -3.20
C ILE A 120 0.15 16.94 -3.41
N ARG A 121 -0.30 16.85 -4.66
CA ARG A 121 -1.71 16.80 -5.02
C ARG A 121 -2.02 15.53 -5.80
N LEU A 122 -2.96 14.76 -5.30
CA LEU A 122 -3.58 13.65 -6.00
C LEU A 122 -4.84 14.18 -6.67
N SER A 123 -4.85 14.25 -8.01
CA SER A 123 -6.05 14.63 -8.75
C SER A 123 -6.71 13.38 -9.30
N ILE A 124 -7.91 13.06 -8.82
CA ILE A 124 -8.64 11.82 -9.09
C ILE A 124 -9.90 12.15 -9.89
N THR A 125 -10.09 11.50 -11.03
CA THR A 125 -11.27 11.69 -11.88
C THR A 125 -12.02 10.37 -12.01
N GLN A 126 -13.24 10.34 -11.46
CA GLN A 126 -14.22 9.29 -11.72
C GLN A 126 -15.09 9.71 -12.93
N PRO A 127 -15.32 8.86 -13.95
CA PRO A 127 -16.16 9.18 -15.09
C PRO A 127 -17.59 9.54 -14.68
N ALA A 128 -18.23 10.44 -15.43
CA ALA A 128 -19.63 10.78 -15.24
C ALA A 128 -20.52 9.52 -15.33
N GLY A 129 -21.58 9.46 -14.50
CA GLY A 129 -22.48 8.30 -14.42
C GLY A 129 -21.95 7.13 -13.58
N SER A 130 -20.72 7.21 -13.06
CA SER A 130 -20.21 6.24 -12.06
C SER A 130 -20.70 6.60 -10.66
N ALA A 131 -20.57 5.67 -9.72
CA ALA A 131 -20.75 5.97 -8.29
C ALA A 131 -19.57 6.80 -7.75
N PRO A 132 -19.79 7.75 -6.82
CA PRO A 132 -18.71 8.50 -6.17
C PRO A 132 -17.72 7.57 -5.47
N LEU A 133 -16.43 7.91 -5.55
CA LEU A 133 -15.36 7.07 -5.03
C LEU A 133 -15.19 7.22 -3.51
N ARG A 134 -14.63 6.21 -2.88
CA ARG A 134 -14.12 6.26 -1.50
C ARG A 134 -12.70 5.73 -1.48
N ALA A 135 -11.88 6.19 -0.55
CA ALA A 135 -10.53 5.68 -0.31
C ALA A 135 -10.26 5.64 1.19
N GLY A 136 -9.49 4.64 1.64
CA GLY A 136 -9.26 4.38 3.06
C GLY A 136 -7.91 4.85 3.59
N ILE A 137 -6.86 4.79 2.79
CA ILE A 137 -5.49 5.05 3.25
C ILE A 137 -4.77 5.92 2.22
N ALA A 138 -4.07 6.96 2.66
CA ALA A 138 -3.09 7.68 1.85
C ALA A 138 -1.70 7.52 2.48
N MET A 139 -0.74 7.06 1.69
CA MET A 139 0.66 6.96 2.10
C MET A 139 1.54 7.59 1.03
N VAL A 140 2.57 8.28 1.50
CA VAL A 140 3.63 8.80 0.65
C VAL A 140 4.94 8.71 1.41
N GLY A 141 6.02 8.44 0.71
CA GLY A 141 7.35 8.45 1.30
C GLY A 141 8.40 7.88 0.37
N ARG A 142 9.57 7.65 0.94
CA ARG A 142 10.66 6.90 0.32
C ARG A 142 10.60 5.46 0.78
N ALA A 143 10.42 4.55 -0.16
CA ALA A 143 10.34 3.14 0.17
C ALA A 143 11.73 2.52 0.32
N TRP A 144 11.86 1.61 1.28
CA TRP A 144 13.01 0.74 1.40
C TRP A 144 12.94 -0.38 0.35
N ARG A 145 14.07 -0.67 -0.29
CA ARG A 145 14.21 -1.71 -1.31
C ARG A 145 15.58 -2.37 -1.19
N PRO A 146 15.66 -3.71 -1.09
CA PRO A 146 16.93 -4.42 -1.10
C PRO A 146 17.47 -4.58 -2.52
N MET A 147 18.79 -4.50 -2.65
CA MET A 147 19.53 -4.70 -3.89
C MET A 147 19.44 -6.15 -4.37
N PHE A 148 19.59 -7.11 -3.46
CA PHE A 148 19.54 -8.55 -3.75
C PHE A 148 18.19 -9.21 -3.47
N ASN A 149 17.11 -8.42 -3.41
CA ASN A 149 15.72 -8.89 -3.47
C ASN A 149 15.35 -10.06 -2.51
N MET A 150 14.19 -10.69 -2.72
CA MET A 150 13.70 -11.82 -1.94
C MET A 150 14.35 -13.14 -2.38
N GLU A 151 14.73 -13.97 -1.41
CA GLU A 151 15.17 -15.34 -1.66
C GLU A 151 14.04 -16.23 -2.21
N PHE A 152 14.41 -17.29 -2.94
CA PHE A 152 13.46 -18.34 -3.32
C PHE A 152 12.90 -19.03 -2.07
N GLY A 153 11.59 -19.32 -2.08
CA GLY A 153 10.89 -19.90 -0.93
C GLY A 153 9.91 -18.95 -0.23
N ALA A 154 9.69 -17.75 -0.79
CA ALA A 154 8.59 -16.89 -0.36
C ALA A 154 7.24 -17.63 -0.47
N GLY A 155 6.40 -17.49 0.56
CA GLY A 155 5.16 -18.24 0.72
C GLY A 155 3.93 -17.35 0.81
N ARG A 156 2.78 -17.88 0.39
CA ARG A 156 1.47 -17.25 0.57
C ARG A 156 0.52 -18.22 1.24
N ARG A 157 -0.22 -17.75 2.23
CA ARG A 157 -1.22 -18.53 2.96
C ARG A 157 -2.52 -17.73 3.10
N ILE A 158 -3.64 -18.44 3.13
CA ILE A 158 -4.94 -17.86 3.51
C ILE A 158 -5.21 -18.22 4.96
N ILE A 159 -5.55 -17.22 5.75
CA ILE A 159 -6.06 -17.37 7.11
C ILE A 159 -7.57 -17.21 7.03
N ASP A 160 -8.32 -18.26 7.34
CA ASP A 160 -9.78 -18.19 7.51
C ASP A 160 -10.07 -18.12 9.01
N THR A 161 -10.66 -17.01 9.48
CA THR A 161 -11.00 -16.83 10.89
C THR A 161 -12.35 -17.42 11.26
N GLY A 162 -13.01 -18.11 10.32
CA GLY A 162 -14.30 -18.76 10.54
C GLY A 162 -14.18 -19.96 11.47
N THR A 163 -15.32 -20.45 11.92
CA THR A 163 -15.40 -21.68 12.72
C THR A 163 -16.33 -22.68 12.04
N VAL A 164 -15.96 -23.96 12.14
CA VAL A 164 -16.73 -25.08 11.60
C VAL A 164 -16.90 -26.11 12.71
N ALA A 165 -18.14 -26.53 12.94
CA ALA A 165 -18.49 -27.59 13.88
C ALA A 165 -19.26 -28.71 13.16
N ALA A 166 -18.88 -29.96 13.40
CA ALA A 166 -19.63 -31.12 12.93
C ALA A 166 -20.89 -31.30 13.76
N LEU A 167 -22.01 -31.56 13.10
CA LEU A 167 -23.31 -31.77 13.75
C LEU A 167 -23.64 -33.27 13.85
N PRO A 168 -24.42 -33.69 14.86
CA PRO A 168 -24.78 -35.11 15.05
C PRO A 168 -25.56 -35.75 13.89
N ASP A 169 -26.19 -34.94 13.03
CA ASP A 169 -26.90 -35.37 11.83
C ASP A 169 -25.96 -35.60 10.61
N GLY A 170 -24.65 -35.38 10.79
CA GLY A 170 -23.64 -35.46 9.73
C GLY A 170 -23.46 -34.17 8.94
N GLY A 171 -24.17 -33.09 9.29
CA GLY A 171 -24.00 -31.77 8.71
C GLY A 171 -22.87 -30.94 9.36
N PHE A 172 -22.74 -29.68 8.91
CA PHE A 172 -21.80 -28.71 9.47
C PHE A 172 -22.51 -27.42 9.88
N GLY A 173 -22.27 -26.97 11.11
CA GLY A 173 -22.50 -25.59 11.51
C GLY A 173 -21.31 -24.75 11.10
N THR A 174 -21.54 -23.68 10.33
CA THR A 174 -20.48 -22.78 9.88
C THR A 174 -20.77 -21.36 10.33
N ILE A 175 -19.75 -20.70 10.89
CA ILE A 175 -19.77 -19.25 11.14
C ILE A 175 -18.69 -18.65 10.26
N GLU A 176 -19.11 -17.88 9.26
CA GLU A 176 -18.17 -17.25 8.34
C GLU A 176 -17.32 -16.20 9.06
N GLY A 177 -16.01 -16.36 8.96
CA GLY A 177 -15.04 -15.36 9.37
C GLY A 177 -14.57 -14.51 8.20
N VAL A 178 -13.57 -13.68 8.46
CA VAL A 178 -12.85 -12.97 7.40
C VAL A 178 -11.71 -13.84 6.89
N ARG A 179 -11.42 -13.71 5.59
CA ARG A 179 -10.29 -14.39 4.96
C ARG A 179 -9.18 -13.39 4.75
N LYS A 180 -8.07 -13.57 5.47
CA LYS A 180 -6.88 -12.73 5.38
C LYS A 180 -5.79 -13.44 4.58
N ARG A 181 -4.85 -12.67 4.06
CA ARG A 181 -3.67 -13.20 3.36
C ARG A 181 -2.46 -13.02 4.26
N GLU A 182 -1.68 -14.07 4.34
CA GLU A 182 -0.39 -14.09 5.02
C GLU A 182 0.70 -14.31 3.98
N PHE A 183 1.80 -13.57 4.12
CA PHE A 183 2.96 -13.62 3.26
C PHE A 183 4.19 -13.90 4.10
N ASN A 184 5.07 -14.74 3.58
CA ASN A 184 6.34 -15.07 4.22
C ASN A 184 7.46 -14.71 3.26
N TRP A 185 8.36 -13.82 3.70
CA TRP A 185 9.49 -13.37 2.91
C TRP A 185 10.81 -13.66 3.63
N SER A 186 11.85 -13.90 2.84
CA SER A 186 13.22 -14.05 3.30
C SER A 186 14.10 -13.14 2.44
N LEU A 187 14.87 -12.27 3.08
CA LEU A 187 15.79 -11.33 2.46
C LEU A 187 17.20 -11.75 2.84
N GLY A 188 17.95 -12.20 1.83
CA GLY A 188 19.35 -12.62 1.96
C GLY A 188 20.30 -11.54 1.47
N ASP A 189 21.57 -11.65 1.87
CA ASP A 189 22.69 -10.88 1.32
C ASP A 189 22.48 -9.35 1.31
N LEU A 190 21.80 -8.83 2.33
CA LEU A 190 21.66 -7.40 2.58
C LEU A 190 23.02 -6.78 2.93
N SER A 191 23.29 -5.63 2.33
CA SER A 191 24.40 -4.79 2.78
C SER A 191 24.16 -4.29 4.20
N ARG A 192 25.21 -3.77 4.85
CA ARG A 192 25.10 -3.21 6.19
C ARG A 192 24.10 -2.05 6.22
N ASP A 193 24.19 -1.13 5.25
CA ASP A 193 23.31 0.03 5.18
C ASP A 193 21.84 -0.37 4.97
N GLU A 194 21.59 -1.43 4.17
CA GLU A 194 20.24 -1.97 3.99
C GLU A 194 19.72 -2.64 5.25
N THR A 195 20.58 -3.36 5.97
CA THR A 195 20.24 -4.02 7.24
C THR A 195 19.88 -2.99 8.30
N ASP A 196 20.72 -1.98 8.49
CA ASP A 196 20.51 -0.92 9.48
C ASP A 196 19.22 -0.13 9.14
N ALA A 197 18.98 0.20 7.87
CA ALA A 197 17.77 0.89 7.45
C ALA A 197 16.49 0.04 7.60
N LEU A 198 16.59 -1.28 7.43
CA LEU A 198 15.46 -2.18 7.66
C LEU A 198 15.19 -2.37 9.16
N ASP A 199 16.24 -2.34 10.00
CA ASP A 199 16.13 -2.38 11.45
C ASP A 199 15.48 -1.14 12.03
N ASP A 200 15.87 0.05 11.56
CA ASP A 200 15.17 1.28 11.91
C ASP A 200 13.67 1.21 11.53
N LEU A 201 13.37 0.72 10.32
CA LEU A 201 11.98 0.56 9.86
C LEU A 201 11.19 -0.42 10.74
N LEU A 202 11.79 -1.56 11.11
CA LEU A 202 11.12 -2.50 12.00
C LEU A 202 11.00 -1.96 13.43
N GLY A 203 11.96 -1.19 13.91
CA GLY A 203 11.92 -0.52 15.21
C GLY A 203 10.77 0.48 15.30
N ASP A 204 10.53 1.23 14.23
CA ASP A 204 9.45 2.23 14.16
C ASP A 204 8.05 1.59 14.10
N HIS A 205 7.92 0.41 13.46
CA HIS A 205 6.63 -0.21 13.21
C HIS A 205 6.27 -1.34 14.19
N GLY A 206 7.26 -2.14 14.58
CA GLY A 206 7.10 -3.41 15.27
C GLY A 206 6.04 -4.29 14.61
N GLU A 207 5.22 -4.93 15.44
CA GLU A 207 4.11 -5.80 15.01
C GLU A 207 2.74 -5.11 15.14
N THR A 208 2.71 -3.80 15.39
CA THR A 208 1.47 -3.08 15.78
C THR A 208 1.12 -1.89 14.88
N ILE A 209 2.05 -1.41 14.05
CA ILE A 209 1.83 -0.27 13.16
C ILE A 209 1.86 -0.77 11.72
N PRO A 210 0.75 -0.63 10.97
CA PRO A 210 0.68 -1.14 9.62
C PRO A 210 1.53 -0.35 8.65
N LEU A 211 2.00 -1.03 7.63
CA LEU A 211 2.78 -0.45 6.53
C LEU A 211 2.38 -1.05 5.20
N LEU A 212 2.97 -0.53 4.12
CA LEU A 212 2.74 -1.03 2.78
C LEU A 212 3.91 -1.90 2.33
N VAL A 213 3.62 -3.14 1.91
CA VAL A 213 4.56 -3.99 1.18
C VAL A 213 4.05 -4.21 -0.23
N VAL A 214 4.92 -4.03 -1.22
CA VAL A 214 4.61 -4.32 -2.62
C VAL A 214 5.60 -5.33 -3.17
N GLU A 215 5.10 -6.48 -3.62
CA GLU A 215 5.89 -7.45 -4.39
C GLU A 215 5.93 -7.00 -5.85
N ASP A 216 7.10 -6.92 -6.46
CA ASP A 216 7.30 -6.60 -7.87
C ASP A 216 6.53 -5.34 -8.30
N PRO A 217 6.93 -4.15 -7.81
CA PRO A 217 6.17 -2.91 -8.01
C PRO A 217 5.99 -2.54 -9.50
N ASP A 218 6.87 -3.02 -10.37
CA ASP A 218 6.83 -2.77 -11.82
C ASP A 218 5.99 -3.83 -12.59
N ALA A 219 5.30 -4.72 -11.87
CA ALA A 219 4.47 -5.75 -12.48
C ALA A 219 3.38 -5.15 -13.38
N THR A 220 3.41 -5.54 -14.65
CA THR A 220 2.45 -5.08 -15.67
C THR A 220 1.15 -5.89 -15.69
N THR A 221 1.01 -6.93 -14.86
CA THR A 221 -0.21 -7.73 -14.73
C THR A 221 -0.38 -8.20 -13.28
N GLY A 222 -1.60 -8.08 -12.75
CA GLY A 222 -1.92 -8.53 -11.39
C GLY A 222 -1.23 -7.76 -10.27
N GLN A 223 -0.74 -6.55 -10.54
CA GLN A 223 -0.11 -5.65 -9.57
C GLN A 223 -0.99 -5.45 -8.33
N ARG A 224 -2.31 -5.35 -8.50
CA ARG A 224 -3.26 -5.23 -7.39
C ARG A 224 -3.11 -6.35 -6.36
N ALA A 225 -2.82 -7.59 -6.79
CA ALA A 225 -2.72 -8.74 -5.90
C ALA A 225 -1.36 -8.84 -5.18
N ARG A 226 -0.46 -7.91 -5.46
CA ARG A 226 0.91 -7.80 -4.96
C ARG A 226 1.13 -6.58 -4.06
N ILE A 227 0.12 -5.72 -3.92
CA ILE A 227 0.12 -4.56 -3.04
C ILE A 227 -0.58 -4.97 -1.75
N HIS A 228 0.13 -4.91 -0.63
CA HIS A 228 -0.34 -5.42 0.66
C HIS A 228 -0.20 -4.34 1.72
N TYR A 229 -1.29 -3.99 2.38
CA TYR A 229 -1.27 -3.12 3.54
C TYR A 229 -1.63 -3.94 4.77
N GLY A 230 -0.84 -3.88 5.83
CA GLY A 230 -0.93 -4.85 6.91
C GLY A 230 0.18 -4.75 7.95
N LEU A 231 0.32 -5.78 8.78
CA LEU A 231 1.22 -5.82 9.93
C LEU A 231 2.28 -6.92 9.75
N PHE A 232 3.46 -6.71 10.33
CA PHE A 232 4.35 -7.83 10.66
C PHE A 232 3.76 -8.63 11.82
N VAL A 233 3.90 -9.96 11.77
CA VAL A 233 3.29 -10.88 12.76
C VAL A 233 4.27 -11.91 13.31
N ALA A 234 5.40 -12.10 12.63
CA ALA A 234 6.47 -12.97 13.12
C ALA A 234 7.80 -12.44 12.59
N LEU A 235 8.34 -11.43 13.26
CA LEU A 235 9.68 -10.92 12.98
C LEU A 235 10.70 -11.91 13.54
N LYS A 236 11.48 -12.57 12.66
CA LYS A 236 12.59 -13.41 13.13
C LYS A 236 13.82 -12.58 13.41
N ALA A 237 14.67 -13.09 14.31
CA ALA A 237 15.94 -12.47 14.63
C ALA A 237 16.84 -12.34 13.39
N PHE A 238 17.68 -11.31 13.40
CA PHE A 238 18.77 -11.17 12.43
C PHE A 238 19.73 -12.33 12.51
N GLU A 239 19.94 -13.01 11.39
CA GLU A 239 20.95 -14.05 11.26
C GLU A 239 22.10 -13.54 10.39
N ARG A 240 23.33 -13.74 10.87
CA ARG A 240 24.55 -13.42 10.11
C ARG A 240 25.57 -14.53 10.34
N SER A 241 25.86 -15.30 9.29
CA SER A 241 26.92 -16.32 9.33
C SER A 241 28.28 -15.74 8.98
N ASN A 242 28.34 -14.74 8.07
CA ASN A 242 29.54 -14.00 7.73
C ASN A 242 29.20 -12.59 7.20
N PRO A 243 30.19 -11.72 6.87
CA PRO A 243 29.89 -10.37 6.44
C PRO A 243 29.06 -10.21 5.17
N ALA A 244 29.05 -11.20 4.29
CA ALA A 244 28.29 -11.22 3.04
C ALA A 244 27.01 -12.07 3.12
N GLN A 245 26.84 -12.87 4.19
CA GLN A 245 25.71 -13.77 4.38
C GLN A 245 24.89 -13.31 5.58
N THR A 246 23.95 -12.42 5.29
CA THR A 246 22.95 -11.91 6.21
C THR A 246 21.59 -12.44 5.82
N LYS A 247 20.70 -12.65 6.79
CA LYS A 247 19.35 -13.12 6.50
C LYS A 247 18.31 -12.53 7.45
N TRP A 248 17.27 -11.93 6.88
CA TRP A 248 16.04 -11.54 7.58
C TRP A 248 14.84 -12.30 7.06
N GLN A 249 14.00 -12.77 7.98
CA GLN A 249 12.76 -13.44 7.65
C GLN A 249 11.63 -12.83 8.44
N PHE A 250 10.51 -12.59 7.76
CA PHE A 250 9.33 -12.07 8.41
C PHE A 250 8.05 -12.58 7.75
N THR A 251 7.02 -12.68 8.59
CA THR A 251 5.64 -12.93 8.18
C THR A 251 4.86 -11.62 8.21
N PHE A 252 4.02 -11.42 7.20
CA PHE A 252 3.17 -10.25 7.06
C PHE A 252 1.71 -10.65 6.84
N GLU A 253 0.80 -10.06 7.59
CA GLU A 253 -0.64 -10.29 7.48
C GLU A 253 -1.34 -9.06 6.89
N GLU A 254 -2.04 -9.25 5.78
CA GLU A 254 -2.79 -8.20 5.09
C GLU A 254 -4.06 -7.84 5.85
N TRP A 255 -4.34 -6.53 5.90
CA TRP A 255 -5.59 -5.99 6.40
C TRP A 255 -6.73 -6.14 5.39
N VAL A 256 -7.91 -6.56 5.86
CA VAL A 256 -9.13 -6.81 5.05
C VAL A 256 -10.22 -5.75 5.27
#